data_AF-Q7SA10-F1
#
_entry.id   AF-Q7SA10-F1
#
_cell.length_a   1.000
_cell.length_b   1.000
_cell.length_c   1.000
_cell.angle_alpha   90.00
_cell.angle_beta   90.00
_cell.angle_gamma   90.00
#
_symmetry.space_group_name_H-M   'P 1'
#
loop_
_entity.id
_entity.type
_entity.pdbx_description
1 polymer ?
#
loop_
_entity_poly.entity_id
_entity_poly.type
_entity_poly.pdbx_seq_one_letter_code
_entity_poly.pdbx_strand_id
1 'polypeptide(L)'
;MAPEQKSDISIRHSIRWIPSSSPSSSSDTSPPSEPTSTIVLTSPSGRFVDLRIFKEDPSSPNHTSVFINLNSHTGSETEADEAKTLPLSRLDWAIAGTSTHTSTRPTIGYYGQKLILPDGRTVNGTTADLKSGKHPYMRGRWTHWVDSRVLHAEEKISAEAGDNGSSTDEAAADEGDMYRIPGEGNEKLALEKGRMVNPESGQEEEYEEVWVPDEEGVAEPPYVDCVVWELDDKLKNKKGRVVKVGRWAQGISRRGNELLCERWKWVGGENEQSGWRLEARVKGYVGGEEKRKVDEKDGSYLDEPLVFPRALIDDMISVGEAGNTKEVGDAVKESNGDVWTLVEWCP
;
A
#
# COMPACT_ATOMS: atom_id res chain seq x y z
N MET A 1 -10.95 -24.80 13.20
CA MET A 1 -9.86 -23.82 12.96
C MET A 1 -10.27 -22.99 11.76
N ALA A 2 -10.21 -21.67 11.85
CA ALA A 2 -10.32 -20.85 10.65
C ALA A 2 -9.12 -21.17 9.73
N PRO A 3 -9.29 -21.18 8.40
CA PRO A 3 -8.14 -21.33 7.51
C PRO A 3 -7.13 -20.21 7.80
N GLU A 4 -5.87 -20.59 7.94
CA GLU A 4 -4.76 -19.66 8.15
C GLU A 4 -4.61 -18.78 6.89
N GLN A 5 -4.73 -17.46 7.08
CA GLN A 5 -4.49 -16.49 6.01
C GLN A 5 -3.00 -16.52 5.66
N LYS A 6 -2.68 -16.65 4.37
CA LYS A 6 -1.28 -16.59 3.90
C LYS A 6 -0.87 -15.14 3.69
N SER A 7 0.43 -14.89 3.70
CA SER A 7 0.97 -13.64 3.18
C SER A 7 0.60 -13.48 1.71
N ASP A 8 0.42 -12.23 1.28
CA ASP A 8 -0.03 -11.90 -0.07
C ASP A 8 0.73 -10.69 -0.63
N ILE A 9 0.99 -10.73 -1.94
CA ILE A 9 1.53 -9.63 -2.74
C ILE A 9 0.50 -9.35 -3.83
N SER A 10 -0.25 -8.26 -3.68
CA SER A 10 -1.27 -7.83 -4.64
C SER A 10 -0.77 -6.61 -5.41
N ILE A 11 -0.67 -6.73 -6.73
CA ILE A 11 -0.31 -5.64 -7.63
C ILE A 11 -1.59 -5.15 -8.31
N ARG A 12 -1.83 -3.84 -8.29
CA ARG A 12 -3.00 -3.28 -8.98
C ARG A 12 -2.71 -3.24 -10.48
N HIS A 13 -3.52 -3.95 -11.23
CA HIS A 13 -3.44 -4.01 -12.68
C HIS A 13 -4.14 -2.81 -13.31
N SER A 14 -5.30 -2.40 -12.78
CA SER A 14 -6.04 -1.25 -13.27
C SER A 14 -7.06 -0.74 -12.25
N ILE A 15 -7.37 0.55 -12.34
CA ILE A 15 -8.48 1.21 -11.67
C ILE A 15 -9.37 1.92 -12.71
N ARG A 16 -10.68 1.98 -12.44
CA ARG A 16 -11.59 2.95 -13.06
C ARG A 16 -12.56 3.52 -12.05
N TRP A 17 -12.90 4.79 -12.24
CA TRP A 17 -13.97 5.47 -11.51
C TRP A 17 -15.29 5.36 -12.27
N ILE A 18 -16.38 5.22 -11.53
CA ILE A 18 -17.75 5.16 -12.03
C ILE A 18 -18.48 6.38 -11.46
N PRO A 19 -18.61 7.47 -12.25
CA PRO A 19 -19.29 8.67 -11.81
C PRO A 19 -20.74 8.37 -11.46
N SER A 20 -21.21 8.89 -10.32
CA SER A 20 -22.59 8.73 -9.87
C SER A 20 -23.63 9.29 -10.85
N SER A 21 -23.23 10.24 -11.70
CA SER A 21 -24.06 10.83 -12.76
C SER A 21 -24.15 10.00 -14.03
N SER A 22 -23.32 8.96 -14.20
CA SER A 22 -23.35 8.10 -15.39
C SER A 22 -24.41 7.01 -15.21
N PRO A 23 -25.48 6.97 -16.02
CA PRO A 23 -26.44 5.89 -15.95
C PRO A 23 -25.72 4.57 -16.25
N SER A 24 -26.09 3.51 -15.52
CA SER A 24 -25.50 2.16 -15.54
C SER A 24 -25.47 1.45 -16.92
N SER A 25 -25.92 2.13 -17.97
CA SER A 25 -25.94 1.68 -19.36
C SER A 25 -25.18 2.59 -20.33
N SER A 26 -24.49 3.65 -19.87
CA SER A 26 -23.80 4.60 -20.75
C SER A 26 -22.33 4.25 -20.96
N SER A 27 -21.85 4.54 -22.17
CA SER A 27 -20.45 4.46 -22.61
C SER A 27 -19.54 5.55 -22.01
N ASP A 28 -20.02 6.30 -21.01
CA ASP A 28 -19.37 7.50 -20.47
C ASP A 28 -18.44 7.24 -19.28
N THR A 29 -18.19 5.98 -18.91
CA THR A 29 -17.12 5.65 -17.96
C THR A 29 -15.78 5.67 -18.68
N SER A 30 -14.81 6.41 -18.15
CA SER A 30 -13.42 6.36 -18.59
C SER A 30 -12.91 4.92 -18.64
N PRO A 31 -12.11 4.55 -19.65
CA PRO A 31 -11.54 3.21 -19.72
C PRO A 31 -10.68 2.92 -18.47
N PRO A 32 -10.58 1.65 -18.03
CA PRO A 32 -9.61 1.26 -17.00
C PRO A 32 -8.21 1.73 -17.36
N SER A 33 -7.49 2.25 -16.37
CA SER A 33 -6.10 2.67 -16.51
C SER A 33 -5.31 2.30 -15.26
N GLU A 34 -3.97 2.38 -15.31
CA GLU A 34 -3.15 2.21 -14.12
C GLU A 34 -2.06 3.29 -14.09
N PRO A 35 -2.37 4.48 -13.55
CA PRO A 35 -1.43 5.60 -13.52
C PRO A 35 -0.32 5.41 -12.48
N THR A 36 -0.43 4.40 -11.61
CA THR A 36 0.51 4.17 -10.51
C THR A 36 1.20 2.82 -10.60
N SER A 37 2.32 2.68 -9.90
CA SER A 37 2.91 1.41 -9.51
C SER A 37 2.37 1.04 -8.12
N THR A 38 1.16 0.49 -8.05
CA THR A 38 0.50 0.11 -6.79
C THR A 38 0.81 -1.33 -6.42
N ILE A 39 1.32 -1.51 -5.20
CA ILE A 39 1.59 -2.82 -4.59
C ILE A 39 1.08 -2.79 -3.15
N VAL A 40 0.34 -3.84 -2.78
CA VAL A 40 -0.10 -4.11 -1.42
C VAL A 40 0.62 -5.36 -0.93
N LEU A 41 1.33 -5.23 0.19
CA LEU A 41 1.90 -6.36 0.91
C LEU A 41 1.04 -6.61 2.14
N THR A 42 0.55 -7.84 2.30
CA THR A 42 -0.30 -8.23 3.43
C THR A 42 0.31 -9.44 4.14
N SER A 43 0.45 -9.36 5.45
CA SER A 43 0.93 -10.47 6.29
C SER A 43 -0.19 -11.47 6.62
N PRO A 44 0.16 -12.69 7.11
CA PRO A 44 -0.81 -13.66 7.60
C PRO A 44 -1.78 -13.13 8.65
N SER A 45 -1.33 -12.25 9.55
CA SER A 45 -2.19 -11.62 10.56
C SER A 45 -3.05 -10.45 10.02
N GLY A 46 -2.96 -10.17 8.73
CA GLY A 46 -3.70 -9.10 8.05
C GLY A 46 -3.06 -7.73 8.21
N ARG A 47 -1.79 -7.62 8.62
CA ARG A 47 -1.09 -6.32 8.62
C ARG A 47 -0.66 -6.00 7.20
N PHE A 48 -1.05 -4.84 6.70
CA PHE A 48 -0.72 -4.45 5.33
C PHE A 48 0.04 -3.13 5.25
N VAL A 49 0.73 -2.97 4.11
CA VAL A 49 1.23 -1.70 3.57
C VAL A 49 0.82 -1.63 2.08
N ASP A 50 0.06 -0.60 1.72
CA ASP A 50 -0.35 -0.23 0.35
C ASP A 50 0.41 1.04 -0.04
N LEU A 51 1.27 0.97 -1.06
CA LEU A 51 1.93 2.14 -1.64
C LEU A 51 1.50 2.33 -3.09
N ARG A 52 0.97 3.52 -3.39
CA ARG A 52 0.53 3.95 -4.72
C ARG A 52 1.40 5.10 -5.19
N ILE A 53 2.41 4.78 -6.01
CA ILE A 53 3.37 5.77 -6.54
C ILE A 53 3.06 6.01 -8.01
N PHE A 54 2.82 7.26 -8.42
CA PHE A 54 2.56 7.58 -9.83
C PHE A 54 3.74 7.16 -10.72
N LYS A 55 3.44 6.56 -11.88
CA LYS A 55 4.42 6.17 -12.92
C LYS A 55 5.08 7.40 -13.55
N GLU A 56 4.34 8.49 -13.64
CA GLU A 56 4.79 9.79 -14.12
C GLU A 56 4.62 10.85 -13.03
N ASP A 57 5.30 11.99 -13.15
CA ASP A 57 5.10 13.09 -12.21
C ASP A 57 3.91 13.96 -12.62
N PRO A 58 2.80 13.98 -11.86
CA PRO A 58 1.63 14.78 -12.21
C PRO A 58 1.90 16.29 -12.15
N SER A 59 2.94 16.71 -11.43
CA SER A 59 3.35 18.12 -11.33
C SER A 59 4.33 18.56 -12.42
N SER A 60 4.86 17.62 -13.21
CA SER A 60 5.84 17.90 -14.27
C SER A 60 5.15 17.98 -15.64
N PRO A 61 5.20 19.14 -16.33
CA PRO A 61 4.58 19.29 -17.65
C PRO A 61 5.25 18.45 -18.75
N ASN A 62 6.44 17.89 -18.48
CA ASN A 62 7.20 17.11 -19.44
C ASN A 62 7.00 15.59 -19.32
N HIS A 63 6.08 15.10 -18.47
CA HIS A 63 5.72 13.68 -18.30
C HIS A 63 6.93 12.72 -18.32
N THR A 64 8.08 13.17 -17.81
CA THR A 64 9.31 12.40 -17.95
C THR A 64 9.20 11.24 -16.97
N SER A 65 9.00 10.03 -17.48
CA SER A 65 8.98 8.83 -16.66
C SER A 65 10.38 8.62 -16.07
N VAL A 66 10.56 9.09 -14.85
CA VAL A 66 11.84 9.00 -14.11
C VAL A 66 12.28 7.53 -13.92
N PHE A 67 11.37 6.57 -14.10
CA PHE A 67 11.69 5.13 -14.07
C PHE A 67 12.56 4.63 -15.26
N ILE A 68 12.86 5.45 -16.29
CA ILE A 68 13.61 4.97 -17.47
C ILE A 68 15.15 4.97 -17.27
N ASN A 69 15.71 5.65 -16.26
CA ASN A 69 17.18 5.73 -16.09
C ASN A 69 17.74 4.90 -14.92
N LEU A 70 17.15 3.74 -14.62
CA LEU A 70 17.65 2.85 -13.55
C LEU A 70 18.86 1.96 -13.93
N ASN A 71 19.41 2.05 -15.15
CA ASN A 71 20.49 1.16 -15.61
C ASN A 71 21.91 1.76 -15.59
N SER A 72 22.14 3.01 -15.17
CA SER A 72 23.51 3.55 -15.09
C SER A 72 24.20 3.14 -13.78
N HIS A 73 24.91 2.01 -13.81
CA HIS A 73 25.67 1.41 -12.69
C HIS A 73 27.02 2.11 -12.39
N THR A 74 27.07 3.45 -12.36
CA THR A 74 28.36 4.16 -12.20
C THR A 74 28.47 5.05 -10.96
N GLY A 75 27.55 4.95 -10.01
CA GLY A 75 27.55 5.74 -8.75
C GLY A 75 27.68 4.89 -7.49
N SER A 76 28.00 5.53 -6.37
CA SER A 76 27.96 4.91 -5.04
C SER A 76 26.52 4.52 -4.64
N GLU A 77 26.34 3.60 -3.68
CA GLU A 77 24.99 3.20 -3.20
C GLU A 77 24.16 4.42 -2.76
N THR A 78 24.79 5.42 -2.14
CA THR A 78 24.14 6.64 -1.68
C THR A 78 23.62 7.49 -2.85
N GLU A 79 24.39 7.63 -3.92
CA GLU A 79 23.97 8.36 -5.13
C GLU A 79 22.86 7.62 -5.88
N ALA A 80 22.89 6.28 -5.88
CA ALA A 80 21.83 5.46 -6.45
C ALA A 80 20.52 5.57 -5.67
N ASP A 81 20.58 5.64 -4.34
CA ASP A 81 19.42 5.84 -3.48
C ASP A 81 18.83 7.26 -3.60
N GLU A 82 19.68 8.27 -3.73
CA GLU A 82 19.24 9.64 -4.01
C GLU A 82 18.55 9.74 -5.37
N ALA A 83 19.06 9.07 -6.41
CA ALA A 83 18.43 9.02 -7.73
C ALA A 83 17.04 8.36 -7.72
N LYS A 84 16.75 7.52 -6.71
CA LYS A 84 15.44 6.86 -6.50
C LYS A 84 14.54 7.60 -5.51
N THR A 85 15.00 8.74 -5.00
CA THR A 85 14.21 9.62 -4.15
C THR A 85 13.34 10.52 -5.03
N LEU A 86 12.03 10.31 -4.94
CA LEU A 86 10.99 10.99 -5.69
C LEU A 86 10.35 12.10 -4.85
N PRO A 87 9.85 13.19 -5.48
CA PRO A 87 9.13 14.24 -4.77
C PRO A 87 7.78 13.73 -4.26
N LEU A 88 7.23 14.39 -3.23
CA LEU A 88 5.95 14.01 -2.63
C LEU A 88 4.78 14.03 -3.62
N SER A 89 4.85 14.84 -4.69
CA SER A 89 3.86 14.84 -5.79
C SER A 89 3.74 13.49 -6.51
N ARG A 90 4.72 12.60 -6.37
CA ARG A 90 4.68 11.23 -6.90
C ARG A 90 3.89 10.26 -6.05
N LEU A 91 3.52 10.63 -4.82
CA LEU A 91 2.70 9.79 -3.96
C LEU A 91 1.22 10.07 -4.20
N ASP A 92 0.51 9.11 -4.76
CA ASP A 92 -0.96 9.17 -4.86
C ASP A 92 -1.58 8.87 -3.49
N TRP A 93 -1.15 7.76 -2.89
CA TRP A 93 -1.57 7.34 -1.56
C TRP A 93 -0.57 6.35 -0.96
N ALA A 94 -0.37 6.40 0.35
CA ALA A 94 0.25 5.34 1.10
C ALA A 94 -0.51 5.09 2.40
N ILE A 95 -0.73 3.81 2.69
CA ILE A 95 -1.53 3.36 3.82
C ILE A 95 -0.84 2.17 4.48
N ALA A 96 -0.87 2.12 5.80
CA ALA A 96 -0.62 0.90 6.56
C ALA A 96 -1.73 0.69 7.58
N GLY A 97 -2.18 -0.55 7.74
CA GLY A 97 -3.34 -0.85 8.56
C GLY A 97 -3.60 -2.33 8.75
N THR A 98 -4.75 -2.70 9.29
CA THR A 98 -5.16 -4.11 9.37
C THR A 98 -6.29 -4.39 8.40
N SER A 99 -6.17 -5.48 7.65
CA SER A 99 -7.20 -5.97 6.72
C SER A 99 -7.95 -7.14 7.35
N THR A 100 -9.25 -7.20 7.12
CA THR A 100 -10.07 -8.37 7.43
C THR A 100 -10.93 -8.72 6.23
N HIS A 101 -11.13 -10.03 6.01
CA HIS A 101 -11.98 -10.52 4.94
C HIS A 101 -13.08 -11.41 5.51
N THR A 102 -14.33 -11.07 5.22
CA THR A 102 -15.49 -11.87 5.61
C THR A 102 -16.15 -12.46 4.37
N SER A 103 -16.29 -13.79 4.35
CA SER A 103 -17.10 -14.44 3.31
C SER A 103 -18.57 -14.09 3.54
N THR A 104 -19.20 -13.45 2.55
CA THR A 104 -20.57 -12.97 2.64
C THR A 104 -21.42 -13.56 1.51
N ARG A 105 -22.75 -13.53 1.66
CA ARG A 105 -23.70 -13.95 0.60
C ARG A 105 -23.90 -12.79 -0.37
N PRO A 106 -23.92 -13.03 -1.70
CA PRO A 106 -23.90 -11.94 -2.67
C PRO A 106 -25.02 -10.94 -2.46
N THR A 107 -24.65 -9.66 -2.34
CA THR A 107 -25.55 -8.54 -2.58
C THR A 107 -25.83 -8.43 -4.08
N ILE A 108 -27.04 -7.98 -4.43
CA ILE A 108 -27.61 -8.00 -5.79
C ILE A 108 -26.76 -7.22 -6.83
N GLY A 109 -25.84 -6.34 -6.40
CA GLY A 109 -25.13 -5.38 -7.24
C GLY A 109 -24.23 -5.95 -8.35
N TYR A 110 -23.68 -7.16 -8.20
CA TYR A 110 -22.81 -7.78 -9.22
C TYR A 110 -23.58 -8.22 -10.48
N TYR A 111 -24.87 -8.55 -10.35
CA TYR A 111 -25.58 -9.31 -11.37
C TYR A 111 -26.41 -8.40 -12.28
N GLY A 112 -25.91 -8.21 -13.49
CA GLY A 112 -26.49 -7.32 -14.51
C GLY A 112 -25.59 -6.14 -14.90
N GLN A 113 -24.44 -5.96 -14.23
CA GLN A 113 -23.46 -4.93 -14.61
C GLN A 113 -22.44 -5.46 -15.62
N LYS A 114 -22.01 -4.56 -16.52
CA LYS A 114 -21.03 -4.80 -17.57
C LYS A 114 -19.61 -4.62 -17.01
N LEU A 115 -18.89 -5.71 -16.78
CA LEU A 115 -17.47 -5.65 -16.41
C LEU A 115 -16.62 -5.51 -17.67
N ILE A 116 -15.69 -4.56 -17.69
CA ILE A 116 -14.68 -4.45 -18.75
C ILE A 116 -13.38 -5.00 -18.17
N LEU A 117 -12.92 -6.13 -18.72
CA LEU A 117 -11.65 -6.74 -18.38
C LEU A 117 -10.48 -5.88 -18.89
N PRO A 118 -9.27 -6.03 -18.33
CA PRO A 118 -8.13 -5.22 -18.76
C PRO A 118 -7.73 -5.40 -20.24
N ASP A 119 -8.07 -6.53 -20.84
CA ASP A 119 -7.89 -6.78 -22.29
C ASP A 119 -9.04 -6.21 -23.15
N GLY A 120 -9.94 -5.42 -22.56
CA GLY A 120 -11.10 -4.81 -23.21
C GLY A 120 -12.29 -5.75 -23.41
N ARG A 121 -12.17 -7.05 -23.08
CA ARG A 121 -13.32 -7.96 -23.12
C ARG A 121 -14.37 -7.54 -22.12
N THR A 122 -15.63 -7.81 -22.44
CA THR A 122 -16.74 -7.58 -21.53
C THR A 122 -17.21 -8.89 -20.92
N VAL A 123 -17.40 -8.90 -19.59
CA VAL A 123 -18.04 -10.01 -18.88
C VAL A 123 -19.35 -9.52 -18.26
N ASN A 124 -20.42 -10.29 -18.46
CA ASN A 124 -21.72 -10.05 -17.82
C ASN A 124 -21.98 -11.16 -16.81
N GLY A 125 -22.18 -10.81 -15.54
CA GLY A 125 -22.64 -11.77 -14.54
C GLY A 125 -24.11 -12.13 -14.77
N THR A 126 -24.46 -13.43 -14.76
CA THR A 126 -25.86 -13.85 -14.94
C THR A 126 -26.57 -14.03 -13.60
N THR A 127 -27.88 -13.72 -13.52
CA THR A 127 -28.69 -13.98 -12.32
C THR A 127 -28.73 -15.47 -11.93
N ALA A 128 -28.39 -16.38 -12.84
CA ALA A 128 -28.26 -17.81 -12.55
C ALA A 128 -26.98 -18.13 -11.77
N ASP A 129 -25.87 -17.44 -12.05
CA ASP A 129 -24.61 -17.56 -11.30
C ASP A 129 -24.78 -17.03 -9.85
N LEU A 130 -25.63 -16.00 -9.66
CA LEU A 130 -26.04 -15.48 -8.34
C LEU A 130 -26.76 -16.53 -7.52
N LYS A 131 -27.83 -17.09 -8.09
CA LYS A 131 -28.71 -18.05 -7.41
C LYS A 131 -28.01 -19.36 -7.09
N SER A 132 -26.98 -19.72 -7.86
CA SER A 132 -26.19 -20.94 -7.64
C SER A 132 -25.03 -20.74 -6.67
N GLY A 133 -24.72 -19.51 -6.23
CA GLY A 133 -23.56 -19.23 -5.38
C GLY A 133 -22.23 -19.59 -6.05
N LYS A 134 -22.21 -19.62 -7.38
CA LYS A 134 -21.12 -20.17 -8.20
C LYS A 134 -19.82 -19.35 -8.10
N HIS A 135 -19.94 -18.07 -7.71
CA HIS A 135 -18.81 -17.18 -7.47
C HIS A 135 -18.95 -16.57 -6.05
N PRO A 136 -18.35 -17.18 -5.01
CA PRO A 136 -18.26 -16.53 -3.71
C PRO A 136 -17.44 -15.23 -3.85
N TYR A 137 -17.86 -14.20 -3.13
CA TYR A 137 -17.11 -12.95 -3.00
C TYR A 137 -16.78 -12.73 -1.51
N MET A 138 -15.80 -11.88 -1.24
CA MET A 138 -15.36 -11.56 0.11
C MET A 138 -15.54 -10.06 0.34
N ARG A 139 -16.13 -9.69 1.48
CA ARG A 139 -16.12 -8.29 1.94
C ARG A 139 -14.78 -8.04 2.60
N GLY A 140 -13.95 -7.19 2.01
CA GLY A 140 -12.73 -6.66 2.61
C GLY A 140 -13.04 -5.40 3.43
N ARG A 141 -12.38 -5.28 4.58
CA ARG A 141 -12.31 -4.04 5.36
C ARG A 141 -10.86 -3.78 5.71
N TRP A 142 -10.36 -2.60 5.36
CA TRP A 142 -9.01 -2.15 5.66
C TRP A 142 -9.10 -1.01 6.65
N THR A 143 -8.57 -1.21 7.85
CA THR A 143 -8.58 -0.21 8.93
C THR A 143 -7.23 0.49 8.96
N HIS A 144 -7.21 1.78 8.65
CA HIS A 144 -5.99 2.55 8.48
C HIS A 144 -5.37 2.88 9.83
N TRP A 145 -4.05 2.72 9.93
CA TRP A 145 -3.28 3.14 11.10
C TRP A 145 -2.33 4.30 10.75
N VAL A 146 -1.64 4.19 9.62
CA VAL A 146 -0.87 5.27 9.00
C VAL A 146 -1.48 5.56 7.64
N ASP A 147 -1.84 6.80 7.37
CA ASP A 147 -2.47 7.23 6.12
C ASP A 147 -1.81 8.52 5.65
N SER A 148 -1.34 8.57 4.40
CA SER A 148 -0.65 9.75 3.85
C SER A 148 -1.58 10.93 3.53
N ARG A 149 -2.89 10.70 3.41
CA ARG A 149 -3.88 11.74 3.03
C ARG A 149 -4.50 12.45 4.23
N VAL A 150 -4.43 11.87 5.42
CA VAL A 150 -4.91 12.52 6.66
C VAL A 150 -3.97 13.65 7.07
N LEU A 151 -4.49 14.82 7.47
CA LEU A 151 -3.69 15.92 8.02
C LEU A 151 -3.57 15.79 9.54
N HIS A 152 -2.39 16.08 10.09
CA HIS A 152 -2.15 15.95 11.53
C HIS A 152 -3.01 16.90 12.40
N ALA A 153 -3.41 18.05 11.86
CA ALA A 153 -4.32 18.95 12.57
C ALA A 153 -5.70 18.31 12.82
N GLU A 154 -6.15 17.43 11.92
CA GLU A 154 -7.40 16.70 12.05
C GLU A 154 -7.27 15.57 13.10
N GLU A 155 -6.10 14.93 13.19
CA GLU A 155 -5.78 13.96 14.27
C GLU A 155 -5.73 14.61 15.67
N LYS A 156 -5.26 15.88 15.77
CA LYS A 156 -5.28 16.60 17.06
C LYS A 156 -6.71 16.98 17.49
N ILE A 157 -7.57 17.35 16.55
CA ILE A 157 -8.96 17.74 16.86
C ILE A 157 -9.76 16.56 17.42
N SER A 158 -9.56 15.35 16.88
CA SER A 158 -10.20 14.15 17.43
C SER A 158 -9.69 13.77 18.82
N ALA A 159 -8.41 14.02 19.12
CA ALA A 159 -7.83 13.69 20.43
C ALA A 159 -8.18 14.67 21.56
N GLU A 160 -8.41 15.95 21.25
CA GLU A 160 -8.71 17.00 22.24
C GLU A 160 -10.22 17.19 22.52
N ALA A 161 -11.08 16.86 21.55
CA ALA A 161 -12.52 16.95 21.69
C ALA A 161 -13.07 15.65 22.31
N GLY A 162 -13.15 15.58 23.65
CA GLY A 162 -13.93 14.57 24.37
C GLY A 162 -15.45 14.74 24.18
N ASP A 163 -15.91 14.84 22.94
CA ASP A 163 -17.26 15.25 22.55
C ASP A 163 -18.14 14.05 22.19
N ASN A 164 -19.34 13.99 22.80
CA ASN A 164 -20.36 12.95 22.62
C ASN A 164 -21.17 13.16 21.31
N GLY A 165 -20.52 13.64 20.26
CA GLY A 165 -21.13 14.04 19.01
C GLY A 165 -20.86 13.09 17.85
N SER A 166 -21.12 11.78 17.99
CA SER A 166 -21.13 10.79 16.89
C SER A 166 -20.00 10.92 15.83
N SER A 167 -18.79 11.32 16.22
CA SER A 167 -17.58 11.08 15.47
C SER A 167 -16.98 9.82 16.07
N THR A 168 -17.20 8.68 15.43
CA THR A 168 -16.51 7.47 15.83
C THR A 168 -15.01 7.74 15.73
N ASP A 169 -14.28 7.68 16.85
CA ASP A 169 -12.82 7.49 16.97
C ASP A 169 -12.31 6.21 16.25
N GLU A 170 -13.11 5.68 15.33
CA GLU A 170 -12.74 4.59 14.47
C GLU A 170 -11.73 5.13 13.47
N ALA A 171 -10.52 4.56 13.56
CA ALA A 171 -9.54 4.59 12.50
C ALA A 171 -10.23 4.56 11.13
N ALA A 172 -9.90 5.53 10.28
CA ALA A 172 -10.43 5.59 8.92
C ALA A 172 -10.36 4.20 8.29
N ALA A 173 -11.46 3.75 7.70
CA ALA A 173 -11.52 2.44 7.09
C ALA A 173 -12.26 2.54 5.78
N ASP A 174 -11.73 1.87 4.76
CA ASP A 174 -12.43 1.61 3.52
C ASP A 174 -12.87 0.14 3.45
N GLU A 175 -13.90 -0.07 2.65
CA GLU A 175 -14.50 -1.38 2.44
C GLU A 175 -14.74 -1.63 0.96
N GLY A 176 -14.46 -2.85 0.55
CA GLY A 176 -14.54 -3.29 -0.83
C GLY A 176 -15.09 -4.70 -0.93
N ASP A 177 -15.86 -4.95 -1.99
CA ASP A 177 -16.33 -6.28 -2.35
C ASP A 177 -15.33 -6.92 -3.35
N MET A 178 -14.72 -8.03 -2.95
CA MET A 178 -13.70 -8.77 -3.72
C MET A 178 -14.32 -9.95 -4.46
N TYR A 179 -14.30 -9.90 -5.79
CA TYR A 179 -14.84 -10.92 -6.70
C TYR A 179 -13.72 -11.64 -7.44
N ARG A 180 -13.85 -12.96 -7.61
CA ARG A 180 -13.03 -13.67 -8.61
C ARG A 180 -13.51 -13.33 -10.00
N ILE A 181 -12.59 -13.02 -10.91
CA ILE A 181 -12.94 -12.77 -12.30
C ILE A 181 -13.13 -14.10 -13.03
N PRO A 182 -14.31 -14.37 -13.62
CA PRO A 182 -14.52 -15.59 -14.38
C PRO A 182 -13.87 -15.51 -15.78
N GLY A 183 -13.48 -16.66 -16.32
CA GLY A 183 -12.90 -16.79 -17.66
C GLY A 183 -11.58 -17.54 -17.64
N GLU A 184 -11.32 -18.29 -18.70
CA GLU A 184 -10.04 -18.98 -18.91
C GLU A 184 -8.89 -17.96 -18.94
N GLY A 185 -7.88 -18.19 -18.12
CA GLY A 185 -6.72 -17.31 -17.96
C GLY A 185 -6.87 -16.19 -16.92
N ASN A 186 -8.03 -16.07 -16.27
CA ASN A 186 -8.31 -15.04 -15.24
C ASN A 186 -8.40 -15.61 -13.83
N GLU A 187 -8.00 -16.87 -13.61
CA GLU A 187 -8.28 -17.64 -12.39
C GLU A 187 -7.72 -16.98 -11.11
N LYS A 188 -6.75 -16.09 -11.28
CA LYS A 188 -5.99 -15.43 -10.23
C LYS A 188 -6.32 -13.95 -10.08
N LEU A 189 -7.11 -13.39 -10.99
CA LEU A 189 -7.50 -11.99 -10.92
C LEU A 189 -8.61 -11.80 -9.89
N ALA A 190 -8.46 -10.75 -9.08
CA ALA A 190 -9.51 -10.28 -8.19
C ALA A 190 -10.02 -8.91 -8.67
N LEU A 191 -11.33 -8.76 -8.75
CA LEU A 191 -11.99 -7.48 -8.95
C LEU A 191 -12.45 -6.97 -7.59
N GLU A 192 -11.96 -5.83 -7.19
CA GLU A 192 -12.47 -5.08 -6.06
C GLU A 192 -13.46 -4.02 -6.53
N LYS A 193 -14.56 -3.85 -5.78
CA LYS A 193 -15.46 -2.72 -5.94
C LYS A 193 -15.69 -2.03 -4.61
N GLY A 194 -15.60 -0.71 -4.59
CA GLY A 194 -15.86 0.07 -3.40
C GLY A 194 -16.36 1.46 -3.74
N ARG A 195 -16.40 2.31 -2.71
CA ARG A 195 -16.70 3.74 -2.83
C ARG A 195 -15.65 4.51 -2.07
N MET A 196 -15.09 5.54 -2.70
CA MET A 196 -14.11 6.41 -2.04
C MET A 196 -14.10 7.78 -2.72
N VAL A 197 -13.42 8.74 -2.10
CA VAL A 197 -13.23 10.07 -2.71
C VAL A 197 -12.29 9.94 -3.91
N ASN A 198 -12.79 10.24 -5.10
CA ASN A 198 -11.98 10.35 -6.31
C ASN A 198 -11.02 11.55 -6.16
N PRO A 199 -9.70 11.35 -6.23
CA PRO A 199 -8.73 12.43 -6.02
C PRO A 199 -8.79 13.51 -7.10
N GLU A 200 -9.29 13.19 -8.30
CA GLU A 200 -9.44 14.16 -9.40
C GLU A 200 -10.69 15.03 -9.24
N SER A 201 -11.83 14.43 -8.89
CA SER A 201 -13.10 15.16 -8.75
C SER A 201 -13.34 15.72 -7.33
N GLY A 202 -12.67 15.17 -6.33
CA GLY A 202 -12.91 15.44 -4.91
C GLY A 202 -14.26 14.91 -4.39
N GLN A 203 -14.96 14.07 -5.16
CA GLN A 203 -16.28 13.54 -4.82
C GLN A 203 -16.23 12.06 -4.47
N GLU A 204 -17.14 11.61 -3.60
CA GLU A 204 -17.32 10.18 -3.34
C GLU A 204 -17.91 9.50 -4.60
N GLU A 205 -17.15 8.58 -5.18
CA GLU A 205 -17.50 7.87 -6.41
C GLU A 205 -17.32 6.36 -6.20
N GLU A 206 -18.04 5.57 -7.01
CA GLU A 206 -17.79 4.13 -7.09
C GLU A 206 -16.50 3.88 -7.86
N TYR A 207 -15.73 2.87 -7.46
CA TYR A 207 -14.54 2.45 -8.18
C TYR A 207 -14.54 0.95 -8.45
N GLU A 208 -13.77 0.57 -9.46
CA GLU A 208 -13.38 -0.82 -9.70
C GLU A 208 -11.87 -0.92 -9.82
N GLU A 209 -11.26 -1.79 -9.02
CA GLU A 209 -9.84 -2.12 -9.10
C GLU A 209 -9.67 -3.60 -9.50
N VAL A 210 -8.74 -3.87 -10.40
CA VAL A 210 -8.34 -5.24 -10.77
C VAL A 210 -6.98 -5.50 -10.17
N TRP A 211 -6.89 -6.57 -9.38
CA TRP A 211 -5.69 -7.00 -8.68
C TRP A 211 -5.16 -8.29 -9.29
N VAL A 212 -3.83 -8.35 -9.45
CA VAL A 212 -3.09 -9.55 -9.85
C VAL A 212 -2.15 -9.94 -8.71
N PRO A 213 -2.02 -11.24 -8.38
CA PRO A 213 -0.96 -11.67 -7.46
C PRO A 213 0.40 -11.54 -8.15
N ASP A 214 1.46 -11.21 -7.40
CA ASP A 214 2.83 -11.39 -7.91
C ASP A 214 3.21 -12.87 -7.84
N GLU A 215 3.33 -13.51 -9.01
CA GLU A 215 3.71 -14.92 -9.14
C GLU A 215 5.11 -15.12 -9.69
N GLU A 216 5.71 -14.05 -10.23
CA GLU A 216 7.10 -14.13 -10.65
C GLU A 216 7.96 -14.32 -9.39
N GLY A 217 8.94 -15.22 -9.40
CA GLY A 217 9.96 -15.28 -8.35
C GLY A 217 9.64 -16.08 -7.08
N VAL A 218 9.22 -17.35 -7.24
CA VAL A 218 9.55 -18.44 -6.28
C VAL A 218 11.02 -18.92 -6.47
N ALA A 219 11.82 -18.21 -7.27
CA ALA A 219 13.25 -18.48 -7.38
C ALA A 219 13.99 -17.73 -6.26
N GLU A 220 14.39 -18.51 -5.24
CA GLU A 220 15.15 -18.20 -4.00
C GLU A 220 16.31 -17.17 -4.10
N PRO A 221 16.85 -16.53 -3.01
CA PRO A 221 16.84 -16.95 -1.57
C PRO A 221 16.66 -15.83 -0.47
N PRO A 222 16.53 -16.14 0.86
CA PRO A 222 16.10 -17.39 1.45
C PRO A 222 15.16 -17.32 2.71
N TYR A 223 14.51 -18.44 3.02
CA TYR A 223 13.88 -18.89 4.29
C TYR A 223 12.90 -18.06 5.15
N VAL A 224 12.38 -16.88 4.76
CA VAL A 224 11.27 -16.24 5.51
C VAL A 224 10.17 -15.70 4.61
N ASP A 225 8.94 -16.19 4.79
CA ASP A 225 7.77 -15.80 4.01
C ASP A 225 7.29 -14.37 4.32
N CYS A 226 7.29 -13.95 5.60
CA CYS A 226 6.82 -12.64 6.02
C CYS A 226 7.49 -12.08 7.28
N VAL A 227 7.75 -10.76 7.29
CA VAL A 227 8.24 -10.02 8.46
C VAL A 227 7.49 -8.69 8.55
N VAL A 228 7.09 -8.30 9.76
CA VAL A 228 6.46 -6.99 10.00
C VAL A 228 7.11 -6.27 11.16
N TRP A 229 7.57 -5.04 10.91
CA TRP A 229 8.14 -4.14 11.92
C TRP A 229 7.24 -2.92 12.10
N GLU A 230 7.10 -2.47 13.33
CA GLU A 230 6.30 -1.29 13.68
C GLU A 230 7.08 -0.30 14.54
N LEU A 231 6.88 0.98 14.26
CA LEU A 231 7.27 2.11 15.11
C LEU A 231 5.98 2.72 15.66
N ASP A 232 5.84 2.84 16.98
CA ASP A 232 4.73 3.54 17.64
C ASP A 232 5.28 4.36 18.82
N ASP A 233 5.78 5.56 18.53
CA ASP A 233 6.23 6.52 19.54
C ASP A 233 5.17 7.62 19.69
N LYS A 234 4.25 7.40 20.62
CA LYS A 234 3.17 8.35 20.94
C LYS A 234 3.70 9.68 21.49
N LEU A 235 4.85 9.68 22.16
CA LEU A 235 5.41 10.91 22.74
C LEU A 235 6.00 11.81 21.66
N LYS A 236 6.66 11.23 20.67
CA LYS A 236 7.18 11.95 19.50
C LYS A 236 6.17 12.05 18.35
N ASN A 237 4.97 11.51 18.54
CA ASN A 237 3.94 11.38 17.51
C ASN A 237 4.49 10.78 16.20
N LYS A 238 5.27 9.69 16.34
CA LYS A 238 5.80 8.94 15.22
C LYS A 238 5.11 7.60 15.15
N LYS A 239 4.65 7.23 13.95
CA LYS A 239 4.13 5.90 13.67
C LYS A 239 4.63 5.41 12.33
N GLY A 240 4.83 4.12 12.19
CA GLY A 240 5.27 3.54 10.95
C GLY A 240 5.17 2.03 10.93
N ARG A 241 5.10 1.47 9.73
CA ARG A 241 5.15 0.03 9.50
C ARG A 241 6.05 -0.28 8.32
N VAL A 242 6.78 -1.38 8.43
CA VAL A 242 7.47 -2.02 7.33
C VAL A 242 6.97 -3.46 7.23
N VAL A 243 6.56 -3.88 6.03
CA VAL A 243 6.13 -5.24 5.72
C VAL A 243 7.06 -5.80 4.65
N LYS A 244 7.61 -6.99 4.88
CA LYS A 244 8.32 -7.81 3.89
C LYS A 244 7.50 -9.06 3.60
N VAL A 245 7.26 -9.34 2.32
CA VAL A 245 6.64 -10.58 1.84
C VAL A 245 7.42 -11.04 0.61
N GLY A 246 7.92 -12.28 0.65
CA GLY A 246 8.77 -12.82 -0.43
C GLY A 246 9.92 -11.88 -0.79
N ARG A 247 10.02 -11.48 -2.05
CA ARG A 247 11.07 -10.57 -2.58
C ARG A 247 10.75 -9.08 -2.48
N TRP A 248 9.64 -8.72 -1.84
CA TRP A 248 9.19 -7.34 -1.73
C TRP A 248 9.22 -6.88 -0.27
N ALA A 249 9.60 -5.62 -0.08
CA ALA A 249 9.39 -4.91 1.16
C ALA A 249 8.82 -3.52 0.89
N GLN A 250 7.93 -3.06 1.75
CA GLN A 250 7.37 -1.71 1.71
C GLN A 250 7.25 -1.14 3.11
N GLY A 251 7.52 0.14 3.24
CA GLY A 251 7.39 0.86 4.49
C GLY A 251 6.73 2.22 4.33
N ILE A 252 5.95 2.60 5.33
CA ILE A 252 5.50 3.97 5.57
C ILE A 252 5.87 4.37 6.99
N SER A 253 6.43 5.56 7.15
CA SER A 253 6.71 6.21 8.43
C SER A 253 6.20 7.64 8.40
N ARG A 254 5.66 8.10 9.51
CA ARG A 254 5.02 9.41 9.63
C ARG A 254 5.37 10.06 10.97
N ARG A 255 5.62 11.37 10.93
CA ARG A 255 5.68 12.26 12.10
C ARG A 255 4.90 13.53 11.81
N GLY A 256 3.75 13.72 12.46
CA GLY A 256 2.89 14.86 12.14
C GLY A 256 2.50 14.87 10.67
N ASN A 257 2.92 15.89 9.90
CA ASN A 257 2.70 15.94 8.44
C ASN A 257 3.93 15.48 7.64
N GLU A 258 5.03 15.09 8.27
CA GLU A 258 6.19 14.53 7.58
C GLU A 258 5.97 13.05 7.27
N LEU A 259 6.33 12.64 6.05
CA LEU A 259 6.18 11.27 5.55
C LEU A 259 7.48 10.76 4.94
N LEU A 260 7.71 9.47 5.14
CA LEU A 260 8.68 8.66 4.42
C LEU A 260 8.00 7.37 3.96
N CYS A 261 8.04 7.10 2.66
CA CYS A 261 7.62 5.84 2.07
C CYS A 261 8.79 5.24 1.29
N GLU A 262 9.02 3.94 1.44
CA GLU A 262 10.05 3.23 0.67
C GLU A 262 9.52 1.89 0.19
N ARG A 263 9.93 1.52 -1.02
CA ARG A 263 9.72 0.20 -1.63
C ARG A 263 11.07 -0.38 -1.98
N TRP A 264 11.30 -1.64 -1.60
CA TRP A 264 12.49 -2.38 -1.94
C TRP A 264 12.12 -3.70 -2.60
N LYS A 265 13.00 -4.14 -3.49
CA LYS A 265 12.92 -5.45 -4.14
C LYS A 265 14.23 -6.20 -3.97
N TRP A 266 14.13 -7.46 -3.58
CA TRP A 266 15.26 -8.36 -3.58
C TRP A 266 15.62 -8.75 -5.02
N VAL A 267 16.88 -8.56 -5.38
CA VAL A 267 17.44 -8.95 -6.67
C VAL A 267 18.58 -9.93 -6.40
N GLY A 268 18.65 -11.04 -7.14
CA GLY A 268 19.70 -12.05 -7.01
C GLY A 268 19.53 -13.21 -8.01
N GLY A 269 20.62 -13.94 -8.28
CA GLY A 269 20.67 -15.07 -9.20
C GLY A 269 22.11 -15.59 -9.40
N GLU A 270 22.29 -16.68 -10.13
CA GLU A 270 23.59 -17.40 -10.26
C GLU A 270 24.79 -16.52 -10.68
N ASN A 271 24.55 -15.37 -11.31
CA ASN A 271 25.58 -14.47 -11.84
C ASN A 271 25.48 -13.01 -11.36
N GLU A 272 24.58 -12.69 -10.42
CA GLU A 272 24.39 -11.33 -9.91
C GLU A 272 24.62 -11.27 -8.41
N GLN A 273 25.19 -10.15 -7.93
CA GLN A 273 25.32 -9.90 -6.50
C GLN A 273 23.92 -9.73 -5.90
N SER A 274 23.52 -10.69 -5.07
CA SER A 274 22.24 -10.68 -4.38
C SER A 274 22.14 -9.53 -3.38
N GLY A 275 20.95 -8.96 -3.23
CA GLY A 275 20.70 -7.90 -2.26
C GLY A 275 19.36 -7.18 -2.46
N TRP A 276 18.91 -6.50 -1.41
CA TRP A 276 17.82 -5.54 -1.53
C TRP A 276 18.27 -4.35 -2.36
N ARG A 277 17.39 -3.93 -3.26
CA ARG A 277 17.51 -2.69 -4.01
C ARG A 277 16.32 -1.82 -3.63
N LEU A 278 16.59 -0.61 -3.19
CA LEU A 278 15.56 0.43 -3.14
C LEU A 278 14.99 0.55 -4.57
N GLU A 279 13.67 0.50 -4.73
CA GLU A 279 12.99 0.76 -6.01
C GLU A 279 12.47 2.19 -6.06
N ALA A 280 11.92 2.67 -4.95
CA ALA A 280 11.42 4.03 -4.83
C ALA A 280 11.48 4.48 -3.38
N ARG A 281 11.87 5.74 -3.17
CA ARG A 281 11.72 6.47 -1.91
C ARG A 281 10.89 7.71 -2.18
N VAL A 282 9.83 7.94 -1.42
CA VAL A 282 9.11 9.21 -1.43
C VAL A 282 9.20 9.80 -0.04
N LYS A 283 9.70 11.03 0.07
CA LYS A 283 9.76 11.76 1.34
C LYS A 283 9.29 13.18 1.17
N GLY A 284 8.64 13.72 2.20
CA GLY A 284 8.20 15.11 2.15
C GLY A 284 7.29 15.49 3.29
N TYR A 285 6.78 16.71 3.22
CA TYR A 285 5.92 17.31 4.21
C TYR A 285 4.54 17.64 3.63
N VAL A 286 3.49 17.00 4.14
CA VAL A 286 2.11 17.17 3.69
C VAL A 286 1.60 18.57 4.05
N GLY A 287 1.04 19.27 3.07
CA GLY A 287 0.65 20.68 3.21
C GLY A 287 1.75 21.67 2.79
N GLY A 288 2.92 21.19 2.35
CA GLY A 288 3.95 21.99 1.70
C GLY A 288 4.91 22.71 2.65
N GLU A 289 5.95 23.30 2.06
CA GLU A 289 7.07 23.95 2.76
C GLU A 289 6.64 25.17 3.60
N GLU A 290 5.56 25.86 3.23
CA GLU A 290 5.03 26.98 4.02
C GLU A 290 4.46 26.50 5.36
N LYS A 291 3.69 25.40 5.34
CA LYS A 291 3.15 24.79 6.56
C LYS A 291 4.27 24.19 7.42
N ARG A 292 5.26 23.55 6.79
CA ARG A 292 6.47 23.08 7.48
C ARG A 292 7.13 24.20 8.29
N LYS A 293 7.34 25.38 7.69
CA LYS A 293 7.94 26.53 8.39
C LYS A 293 7.10 27.05 9.56
N VAL A 294 5.78 26.84 9.52
CA VAL A 294 4.89 27.19 10.64
C VAL A 294 5.09 26.20 11.79
N ASP A 295 5.04 24.90 11.48
CA ASP A 295 5.26 23.81 12.45
C ASP A 295 6.71 23.79 12.99
N GLU A 296 7.69 24.31 12.25
CA GLU A 296 9.05 24.55 12.75
C GLU A 296 9.09 25.67 13.81
N LYS A 297 8.30 26.73 13.63
CA LYS A 297 8.27 27.88 14.55
C LYS A 297 7.52 27.59 15.84
N ASP A 298 6.52 26.72 15.80
CA ASP A 298 5.76 26.33 16.99
C ASP A 298 6.41 25.17 17.78
N GLY A 299 7.54 24.64 17.28
CA GLY A 299 8.30 23.57 17.92
C GLY A 299 7.67 22.18 17.78
N SER A 300 6.67 22.01 16.91
CA SER A 300 6.06 20.71 16.61
C SER A 300 6.84 19.89 15.58
N TYR A 301 7.76 20.52 14.85
CA TYR A 301 8.72 19.86 13.98
C TYR A 301 10.02 19.49 14.72
N LEU A 302 10.58 18.32 14.41
CA LEU A 302 11.89 17.89 14.89
C LEU A 302 12.86 17.82 13.70
N ASP A 303 14.07 18.34 13.86
CA ASP A 303 15.05 18.48 12.76
C ASP A 303 15.66 17.13 12.29
N GLU A 304 15.44 16.06 13.06
CA GLU A 304 15.91 14.72 12.70
C GLU A 304 15.03 14.11 11.59
N PRO A 305 15.57 13.73 10.42
CA PRO A 305 14.76 13.20 9.33
C PRO A 305 14.14 11.84 9.69
N LEU A 306 12.98 11.56 9.12
CA LEU A 306 12.47 10.18 9.06
C LEU A 306 13.44 9.32 8.24
N VAL A 307 13.79 8.15 8.77
CA VAL A 307 14.63 7.15 8.11
C VAL A 307 14.11 5.75 8.45
N PHE A 308 14.20 4.82 7.49
CA PHE A 308 14.11 3.41 7.82
C PHE A 308 15.51 2.91 8.22
N PRO A 309 15.64 2.26 9.39
CA PRO A 309 16.89 1.65 9.84
C PRO A 309 17.55 0.81 8.75
N ARG A 310 18.85 1.02 8.46
CA ARG A 310 19.57 0.09 7.58
C ARG A 310 19.60 -1.31 8.18
N ALA A 311 19.66 -1.40 9.52
CA ALA A 311 19.55 -2.66 10.24
C ALA A 311 18.21 -3.38 10.02
N LEU A 312 17.09 -2.66 9.77
CA LEU A 312 15.83 -3.31 9.37
C LEU A 312 15.94 -3.91 7.97
N ILE A 313 16.56 -3.18 7.04
CA ILE A 313 16.77 -3.63 5.66
C ILE A 313 17.72 -4.84 5.65
N ASP A 314 18.81 -4.78 6.42
CA ASP A 314 19.77 -5.87 6.58
C ASP A 314 19.14 -7.06 7.32
N ASP A 315 18.24 -6.81 8.27
CA ASP A 315 17.41 -7.85 8.86
C ASP A 315 16.56 -8.50 7.75
N MET A 316 15.91 -7.77 6.85
CA MET A 316 15.21 -8.40 5.70
C MET A 316 16.11 -9.29 4.82
N ILE A 317 17.45 -9.15 4.86
CA ILE A 317 18.45 -10.00 4.15
C ILE A 317 18.75 -11.27 4.93
N SER A 318 19.09 -11.10 6.21
CA SER A 318 19.66 -12.15 7.08
C SER A 318 18.59 -13.08 7.65
N VAL A 319 17.34 -12.64 7.57
CA VAL A 319 16.15 -13.29 8.09
C VAL A 319 15.85 -14.52 7.24
N GLY A 320 16.33 -15.65 7.76
CA GLY A 320 16.20 -16.97 7.18
C GLY A 320 17.49 -17.79 7.22
N GLU A 321 18.65 -17.15 7.14
CA GLU A 321 19.94 -17.86 7.14
C GLU A 321 20.05 -18.76 8.38
N ALA A 322 20.53 -19.99 8.19
CA ALA A 322 20.61 -20.98 9.27
C ALA A 322 21.38 -20.42 10.48
N GLY A 323 20.66 -20.11 11.57
CA GLY A 323 21.21 -19.53 12.81
C GLY A 323 20.72 -18.12 13.14
N ASN A 324 20.06 -17.42 12.21
CA ASN A 324 19.47 -16.09 12.44
C ASN A 324 17.97 -16.19 12.72
N THR A 325 17.61 -16.60 13.94
CA THR A 325 16.22 -16.60 14.43
C THR A 325 15.90 -15.27 15.11
N LYS A 326 14.75 -14.68 14.78
CA LYS A 326 14.18 -13.54 15.49
C LYS A 326 12.92 -13.97 16.22
N GLU A 327 12.56 -13.22 17.27
CA GLU A 327 11.33 -13.41 18.02
C GLU A 327 10.47 -12.15 18.00
N VAL A 328 9.15 -12.32 17.95
CA VAL A 328 8.22 -11.20 18.10
C VAL A 328 8.53 -10.47 19.42
N GLY A 329 8.74 -9.16 19.33
CA GLY A 329 9.22 -8.32 20.43
C GLY A 329 10.68 -7.87 20.29
N ASP A 330 11.47 -8.48 19.39
CA ASP A 330 12.80 -7.98 19.03
C ASP A 330 12.71 -6.52 18.56
N ALA A 331 13.74 -5.73 18.87
CA ALA A 331 13.75 -4.31 18.58
C ALA A 331 15.05 -3.84 17.91
N VAL A 332 14.90 -2.97 16.92
CA VAL A 332 15.99 -2.24 16.26
C VAL A 332 15.90 -0.78 16.69
N LYS A 333 16.98 -0.27 17.29
CA LYS A 333 17.07 1.12 17.75
C LYS A 333 17.98 1.94 16.85
N GLU A 334 17.49 3.10 16.44
CA GLU A 334 18.22 4.03 15.61
C GLU A 334 19.01 5.08 16.38
N SER A 335 19.94 5.71 15.66
CA SER A 335 20.73 6.83 16.17
C SER A 335 19.87 8.07 16.53
N ASN A 336 18.73 8.25 15.86
CA ASN A 336 17.70 9.27 16.17
C ASN A 336 16.79 8.86 17.36
N GLY A 337 17.05 7.69 17.96
CA GLY A 337 16.32 7.16 19.09
C GLY A 337 14.99 6.50 18.74
N ASP A 338 14.64 6.37 17.46
CA ASP A 338 13.47 5.59 17.05
C ASP A 338 13.68 4.11 17.36
N VAL A 339 12.61 3.42 17.77
CA VAL A 339 12.62 2.00 18.13
C VAL A 339 11.58 1.29 17.28
N TRP A 340 12.05 0.41 16.42
CA TRP A 340 11.21 -0.46 15.61
C TRP A 340 11.11 -1.82 16.25
N THR A 341 9.90 -2.33 16.44
CA THR A 341 9.62 -3.62 17.08
C THR A 341 9.10 -4.62 16.07
N LEU A 342 9.63 -5.85 16.10
CA LEU A 342 9.18 -6.97 15.30
C LEU A 342 7.83 -7.44 15.85
N VAL A 343 6.76 -7.30 15.07
CA VAL A 343 5.40 -7.65 15.51
C VAL A 343 4.87 -8.91 14.84
N GLU A 344 5.51 -9.35 13.76
CA GLU A 344 5.15 -10.59 13.08
C GLU A 344 6.37 -11.19 12.37
N TRP A 345 6.53 -12.49 12.56
CA TRP A 345 7.62 -13.28 12.01
C TRP A 345 7.07 -14.60 11.49
N CYS A 346 7.12 -14.80 10.18
CA CYS A 346 6.66 -16.00 9.51
C CYS A 346 7.82 -16.55 8.67
N PRO A 347 8.60 -17.50 9.22
CA PRO A 347 9.70 -18.11 8.50
C PRO A 347 9.20 -18.98 7.34
#